data_AF-A0A3A0ANH0-F1
#
_entry.id   AF-A0A3A0ANH0-F1
#
_cell.length_a   1.000
_cell.length_b   1.000
_cell.length_c   1.000
_cell.angle_alpha   90.00
_cell.angle_beta   90.00
_cell.angle_gamma   90.00
#
_symmetry.space_group_name_H-M   'P 1'
#
loop_
_entity.id
_entity.type
_entity.pdbx_description
1 polymer ?
#
loop_
_entity_poly.entity_id
_entity_poly.type
_entity_poly.pdbx_seq_one_letter_code
_entity_poly.pdbx_strand_id
1 'polypeptide(L)'
;MPQDNLAAEIDDFVALQRASRADKAEFMTPEMRRFFGAMAQRMQDAGYLRLGFLCLDGEKTAALLGFEYNRRYLLYNSGYDPDLHAQLSPGWVLLAYTIQYAIAVGCEVFDFMQGDEEYKYRFGSQDYAVMRVIVTRTA
;
A
#
# COMPACT_ATOMS: atom_id res chain seq x y z
N MET A 1 11.74 11.27 -1.44
CA MET A 1 12.70 10.48 -0.64
C MET A 1 14.03 10.47 -1.37
N PRO A 2 15.18 10.56 -0.69
CA PRO A 2 16.48 10.27 -1.32
C PRO A 2 16.45 8.86 -1.94
N GLN A 3 17.05 8.68 -3.12
CA GLN A 3 17.05 7.38 -3.83
C GLN A 3 17.72 6.24 -3.02
N ASP A 4 18.59 6.58 -2.06
CA ASP A 4 19.47 5.64 -1.37
C ASP A 4 18.77 4.69 -0.37
N ASN A 5 17.46 4.83 -0.11
CA ASN A 5 16.75 4.02 0.89
C ASN A 5 15.56 3.19 0.38
N LEU A 6 15.21 3.27 -0.91
CA LEU A 6 13.97 2.64 -1.39
C LEU A 6 13.97 1.11 -1.24
N ALA A 7 15.10 0.45 -1.55
CA ALA A 7 15.18 -1.01 -1.47
C ALA A 7 14.96 -1.52 -0.04
N ALA A 8 15.58 -0.87 0.95
CA ALA A 8 15.41 -1.21 2.35
C ALA A 8 13.97 -0.94 2.83
N GLU A 9 13.39 0.20 2.44
CA GLU A 9 12.00 0.50 2.78
C GLU A 9 11.01 -0.50 2.16
N ILE A 10 11.26 -0.99 0.95
CA ILE A 10 10.44 -2.04 0.35
C ILE A 10 10.62 -3.37 1.09
N ASP A 11 11.82 -3.70 1.55
CA ASP A 11 12.04 -4.89 2.36
C ASP A 11 11.30 -4.79 3.72
N ASP A 12 11.28 -3.62 4.35
CA ASP A 12 10.50 -3.37 5.57
C ASP A 12 8.99 -3.51 5.31
N PHE A 13 8.49 -2.96 4.20
CA PHE A 13 7.09 -3.13 3.80
C PHE A 13 6.75 -4.61 3.57
N VAL A 14 7.62 -5.35 2.88
CA VAL A 14 7.44 -6.78 2.61
C VAL A 14 7.41 -7.57 3.92
N ALA A 15 8.27 -7.25 4.88
CA ALA A 15 8.27 -7.88 6.21
C ALA A 15 6.92 -7.68 6.93
N LEU A 16 6.43 -6.44 7.00
CA LEU A 16 5.14 -6.12 7.63
C LEU A 16 3.95 -6.72 6.87
N GLN A 17 4.01 -6.80 5.54
CA GLN A 17 2.97 -7.42 4.73
C GLN A 17 2.88 -8.92 5.04
N ARG A 18 4.03 -9.60 5.13
CA ARG A 18 4.11 -11.03 5.46
C ARG A 18 3.65 -11.32 6.88
N ALA A 19 4.03 -10.47 7.85
CA ALA A 19 3.63 -10.61 9.25
C ALA A 19 2.11 -10.50 9.44
N SER A 20 1.43 -9.70 8.62
CA SER A 20 0.01 -9.38 8.84
C SER A 20 -0.93 -10.59 8.79
N ARG A 21 -0.72 -11.54 7.86
CA ARG A 21 -1.55 -12.74 7.67
C ARG A 21 -0.79 -13.85 6.94
N ALA A 22 -1.12 -15.10 7.23
CA ALA A 22 -0.48 -16.28 6.62
C ALA A 22 -0.61 -16.35 5.09
N ASP A 23 -1.78 -16.02 4.54
CA ASP A 23 -2.03 -15.99 3.09
C ASP A 23 -1.22 -14.90 2.38
N LYS A 24 -0.99 -13.76 3.06
CA LYS A 24 -0.09 -12.71 2.56
C LYS A 24 1.37 -13.17 2.55
N ALA A 25 1.79 -13.95 3.55
CA ALA A 25 3.12 -14.55 3.56
C ALA A 25 3.34 -15.57 2.43
N GLU A 26 2.31 -16.35 2.09
CA GLU A 26 2.32 -17.30 0.97
C GLU A 26 2.35 -16.56 -0.38
N PHE A 27 1.54 -15.51 -0.54
CA PHE A 27 1.53 -14.66 -1.73
C PHE A 27 2.90 -14.00 -2.00
N MET A 28 3.60 -13.61 -0.95
CA MET A 28 4.86 -12.85 -1.04
C MET A 28 6.06 -13.77 -1.30
N THR A 29 6.04 -14.48 -2.43
CA THR A 29 7.14 -15.33 -2.91
C THR A 29 8.39 -14.49 -3.25
N PRO A 30 9.57 -15.10 -3.44
CA PRO A 30 10.76 -14.36 -3.90
C PRO A 30 10.56 -13.64 -5.24
N GLU A 31 9.74 -14.18 -6.13
CA GLU A 31 9.36 -13.54 -7.39
C GLU A 31 8.49 -12.31 -7.16
N MET A 32 7.50 -12.43 -6.27
CA MET A 32 6.63 -11.31 -5.90
C MET A 32 7.43 -10.20 -5.21
N ARG A 33 8.36 -10.53 -4.31
CA ARG A 33 9.28 -9.55 -3.70
C ARG A 33 10.10 -8.80 -4.75
N ARG A 34 10.63 -9.49 -5.77
CA ARG A 34 11.33 -8.84 -6.90
C ARG A 34 10.39 -7.95 -7.70
N PHE A 35 9.15 -8.39 -7.95
CA PHE A 35 8.14 -7.60 -8.62
C PHE A 35 7.83 -6.30 -7.85
N PHE A 36 7.60 -6.37 -6.54
CA PHE A 36 7.35 -5.20 -5.71
C PHE A 36 8.52 -4.20 -5.75
N GLY A 37 9.77 -4.69 -5.67
CA GLY A 37 10.95 -3.84 -5.81
C GLY A 37 11.03 -3.14 -7.17
N ALA A 38 10.83 -3.88 -8.27
CA ALA A 38 10.85 -3.31 -9.61
C ALA A 38 9.71 -2.30 -9.83
N MET A 39 8.50 -2.64 -9.37
CA MET A 39 7.33 -1.77 -9.43
C MET A 39 7.58 -0.48 -8.63
N ALA A 40 8.05 -0.59 -7.39
CA ALA A 40 8.33 0.56 -6.54
C ALA A 40 9.36 1.51 -7.16
N GLN A 41 10.45 0.98 -7.72
CA GLN A 41 11.45 1.80 -8.41
C GLN A 41 10.82 2.56 -9.58
N ARG A 42 10.06 1.87 -10.44
CA ARG A 42 9.40 2.50 -11.59
C ARG A 42 8.39 3.58 -11.18
N MET A 43 7.62 3.32 -10.13
CA MET A 43 6.65 4.29 -9.61
C MET A 43 7.32 5.46 -8.90
N GLN A 44 8.48 5.26 -8.27
CA GLN A 44 9.28 6.34 -7.69
C GLN A 44 9.88 7.23 -8.78
N ASP A 45 10.48 6.63 -9.82
CA ASP A 45 11.04 7.35 -10.96
C ASP A 45 9.98 8.22 -11.66
N ALA A 46 8.74 7.74 -11.70
CA ALA A 46 7.58 8.45 -12.26
C ALA A 46 6.94 9.47 -11.28
N GLY A 47 7.40 9.55 -10.02
CA GLY A 47 6.85 10.44 -9.00
C GLY A 47 5.52 9.98 -8.38
N TYR A 48 5.06 8.77 -8.71
CA TYR A 48 3.76 8.23 -8.27
C TYR A 48 3.85 7.45 -6.96
N LEU A 49 5.00 6.88 -6.60
CA LEU A 49 5.11 6.06 -5.39
C LEU A 49 4.78 6.87 -4.13
N ARG A 50 3.93 6.29 -3.27
CA ARG A 50 3.70 6.73 -1.90
C ARG A 50 3.90 5.51 -1.00
N LEU A 51 4.94 5.56 -0.16
CA LEU A 51 5.23 4.53 0.83
C LEU A 51 5.18 5.19 2.20
N GLY A 52 4.24 4.75 3.04
CA GLY A 52 4.00 5.29 4.37
C GLY A 52 4.26 4.24 5.44
N PHE A 53 4.91 4.64 6.52
CA PHE A 53 5.13 3.82 7.71
C PHE A 53 4.59 4.54 8.94
N LEU A 54 3.99 3.79 9.86
CA LEU A 54 3.77 4.25 11.22
C LEU A 54 4.86 3.67 12.11
N CYS A 55 5.55 4.53 12.84
CA CYS A 55 6.58 4.12 13.80
C CYS A 55 6.10 4.36 15.23
N LEU A 56 6.25 3.35 16.09
CA LEU A 56 6.07 3.44 17.53
C LEU A 56 7.43 3.19 18.19
N ASP A 57 7.90 4.10 19.03
CA ASP A 57 9.20 4.02 19.69
C ASP A 57 10.40 3.72 18.75
N GLY A 58 10.30 4.18 17.49
CA GLY A 58 11.31 3.97 16.45
C GLY A 58 11.15 2.69 15.63
N GLU A 59 10.21 1.80 15.99
CA GLU A 59 9.91 0.57 15.28
C GLU A 59 8.74 0.75 14.29
N LYS A 60 8.89 0.26 13.07
CA LYS A 60 7.83 0.29 12.04
C LYS A 60 6.78 -0.77 12.37
N THR A 61 5.56 -0.36 12.66
CA THR A 61 4.47 -1.27 13.09
C THR A 61 3.37 -1.46 12.04
N ALA A 62 3.23 -0.50 11.12
CA ALA A 62 2.35 -0.61 9.96
C ALA A 62 2.95 0.09 8.74
N ALA A 63 2.57 -0.40 7.56
CA ALA A 63 2.99 0.14 6.29
C ALA A 63 1.83 0.18 5.29
N LEU A 64 1.77 1.24 4.50
CA LEU A 64 0.89 1.37 3.34
C LEU A 64 1.74 1.65 2.10
N LEU A 65 1.50 0.89 1.04
CA LEU A 65 2.06 1.11 -0.29
C LEU A 65 0.92 1.56 -1.20
N GLY A 66 1.07 2.75 -1.77
CA GLY A 66 0.09 3.34 -2.67
C GLY A 66 0.72 4.14 -3.78
N PHE A 67 -0.14 4.65 -4.66
CA PHE A 67 0.26 5.47 -5.80
C PHE A 67 -0.57 6.76 -5.86
N GLU A 68 0.06 7.88 -6.13
CA GLU A 68 -0.61 9.13 -6.44
C GLU A 68 -0.58 9.34 -7.96
N TYR A 69 -1.75 9.32 -8.59
CA TYR A 69 -1.87 9.48 -10.04
C TYR A 69 -3.18 10.18 -10.38
N ASN A 70 -3.12 11.18 -11.26
CA ASN A 70 -4.29 11.91 -11.76
C ASN A 70 -5.24 12.40 -10.65
N ARG A 71 -4.67 13.03 -9.61
CA ARG A 71 -5.39 13.51 -8.42
C ARG A 71 -6.17 12.41 -7.68
N ARG A 72 -5.68 11.18 -7.72
CA ARG A 72 -6.19 10.05 -6.94
C ARG A 72 -5.07 9.42 -6.13
N TYR A 73 -5.39 9.02 -4.91
CA TYR A 73 -4.55 8.16 -4.12
C TYR A 73 -5.06 6.73 -4.27
N LEU A 74 -4.23 5.81 -4.75
CA LEU A 74 -4.54 4.40 -4.98
C LEU A 74 -3.88 3.56 -3.89
N LEU A 75 -4.65 3.00 -2.96
CA LEU A 75 -4.14 2.19 -1.86
C LEU A 75 -3.87 0.76 -2.33
N TYR A 76 -2.69 0.52 -2.90
CA TYR A 76 -2.37 -0.75 -3.56
C TYR A 76 -2.20 -1.92 -2.59
N ASN A 77 -1.50 -1.72 -1.47
CA ASN A 77 -1.27 -2.79 -0.52
C ASN A 77 -0.93 -2.26 0.88
N SER A 78 -1.03 -3.13 1.88
CA SER A 78 -0.82 -2.80 3.29
C SER A 78 -0.15 -3.96 4.04
N GLY A 79 0.57 -3.61 5.09
CA GLY A 79 1.16 -4.54 6.05
C GLY A 79 1.10 -3.97 7.45
N TYR A 80 1.00 -4.83 8.44
CA TYR A 80 1.18 -4.50 9.85
C TYR A 80 1.56 -5.77 10.59
N ASP A 81 2.24 -5.65 11.71
CA ASP A 81 2.56 -6.79 12.56
C ASP A 81 1.50 -6.92 13.67
N PRO A 82 0.70 -8.01 13.71
CA PRO A 82 -0.30 -8.21 14.74
C PRO A 82 0.28 -8.43 16.15
N ASP A 83 1.54 -8.86 16.24
CA ASP A 83 2.22 -9.06 17.52
C ASP A 83 2.80 -7.73 18.06
N LEU A 84 2.92 -6.70 17.20
CA LEU A 84 3.36 -5.36 17.58
C LEU A 84 2.20 -4.40 17.76
N HIS A 85 1.82 -4.16 19.01
CA HIS A 85 0.91 -3.08 19.40
C HIS A 85 -0.47 -3.10 18.69
N ALA A 86 -0.99 -4.28 18.30
CA ALA A 86 -2.26 -4.38 17.59
C ALA A 86 -3.44 -3.70 18.31
N GLN A 87 -3.41 -3.63 19.65
CA GLN A 87 -4.40 -2.90 20.46
C GLN A 87 -4.46 -1.39 20.16
N LEU A 88 -3.40 -0.81 19.59
CA LEU A 88 -3.34 0.59 19.18
C LEU A 88 -3.84 0.82 17.74
N SER A 89 -4.23 -0.25 17.04
CA SER A 89 -4.74 -0.20 15.66
C SER A 89 -3.83 0.57 14.69
N PRO A 90 -2.51 0.23 14.61
CA PRO A 90 -1.53 1.01 13.87
C PRO A 90 -1.89 1.17 12.37
N GLY A 91 -2.47 0.14 11.75
CA GLY A 91 -2.94 0.21 10.37
C GLY A 91 -4.07 1.23 10.15
N TRP A 92 -5.01 1.35 11.10
CA TRP A 92 -6.11 2.33 11.03
C TRP A 92 -5.61 3.76 11.22
N VAL A 93 -4.69 3.96 12.17
CA VAL A 93 -4.06 5.25 12.41
C VAL A 93 -3.29 5.70 11.16
N LEU A 94 -2.47 4.82 10.59
CA LEU A 94 -1.74 5.11 9.36
C LEU A 94 -2.67 5.42 8.18
N LEU A 95 -3.75 4.67 8.02
CA LEU A 95 -4.75 4.92 6.99
C LEU A 95 -5.41 6.29 7.14
N ALA A 96 -5.82 6.67 8.36
CA ALA A 96 -6.40 7.98 8.62
C ALA A 96 -5.45 9.12 8.25
N TYR A 97 -4.17 9.03 8.64
CA TYR A 97 -3.15 10.01 8.23
C TYR A 97 -2.93 10.03 6.72
N THR A 98 -3.00 8.88 6.05
CA THR A 98 -2.83 8.79 4.60
C THR A 98 -3.99 9.44 3.86
N ILE A 99 -5.23 9.32 4.38
CA ILE A 99 -6.39 10.04 3.84
C ILE A 99 -6.23 11.55 4.04
N GLN A 100 -5.81 11.99 5.23
CA GLN A 100 -5.54 13.42 5.49
C GLN A 100 -4.46 13.98 4.55
N TYR A 101 -3.39 13.22 4.34
CA TYR A 101 -2.35 13.55 3.38
C TYR A 101 -2.92 13.69 1.96
N ALA A 102 -3.70 12.70 1.49
CA ALA A 102 -4.30 12.71 0.16
C ALA A 102 -5.17 13.96 -0.07
N ILE A 103 -5.97 14.34 0.93
CA ILE A 103 -6.77 15.58 0.91
C ILE A 103 -5.85 16.80 0.82
N ALA A 104 -4.82 16.87 1.66
CA ALA A 104 -3.92 18.02 1.73
C ALA A 104 -3.15 18.26 0.42
N VAL A 105 -2.79 17.19 -0.30
CA VAL A 105 -2.12 17.29 -1.61
C VAL A 105 -3.09 17.43 -2.79
N GLY A 106 -4.39 17.56 -2.53
CA GLY A 106 -5.39 17.88 -3.55
C GLY A 106 -5.92 16.67 -4.34
N CYS A 107 -5.78 15.45 -3.80
CA CYS A 107 -6.48 14.29 -4.35
C CYS A 107 -7.99 14.47 -4.20
N GLU A 108 -8.73 14.11 -5.25
CA GLU A 108 -10.20 14.12 -5.27
C GLU A 108 -10.78 12.76 -4.90
N VAL A 109 -10.01 11.69 -5.06
CA VAL A 109 -10.42 10.31 -4.77
C VAL A 109 -9.35 9.61 -3.94
N PHE A 110 -9.79 8.98 -2.86
CA PHE A 110 -9.03 7.95 -2.17
C PHE A 110 -9.59 6.59 -2.58
N ASP A 111 -8.86 5.88 -3.43
CA ASP A 111 -9.28 4.62 -4.01
C ASP A 111 -8.70 3.46 -3.19
N PHE A 112 -9.60 2.70 -2.55
CA PHE A 112 -9.24 1.52 -1.77
C PHE A 112 -8.90 0.29 -2.63
N MET A 113 -8.95 0.44 -3.96
CA MET A 113 -8.66 -0.59 -4.95
C MET A 113 -9.60 -1.80 -4.82
N GLN A 114 -9.31 -2.86 -5.57
CA GLN A 114 -10.13 -4.06 -5.66
C GLN A 114 -10.37 -4.73 -4.29
N GLY A 115 -11.59 -5.21 -4.08
CA GLY A 115 -12.01 -5.97 -2.88
C GLY A 115 -13.20 -5.32 -2.19
N ASP A 116 -13.99 -6.12 -1.50
CA ASP A 116 -15.24 -5.79 -0.81
C ASP A 116 -15.07 -5.80 0.72
N GLU A 117 -13.86 -5.55 1.22
CA GLU A 117 -13.58 -5.59 2.65
C GLU A 117 -14.39 -4.52 3.41
N GLU A 118 -15.14 -4.96 4.42
CA GLU A 118 -16.09 -4.14 5.20
C GLU A 118 -15.49 -2.80 5.69
N TYR A 119 -14.21 -2.80 6.05
CA TYR A 119 -13.54 -1.60 6.56
C TYR A 119 -13.51 -0.45 5.54
N LYS A 120 -13.48 -0.74 4.24
CA LYS A 120 -13.47 0.29 3.18
C LYS A 120 -14.76 1.13 3.25
N TYR A 121 -15.90 0.46 3.43
CA TYR A 121 -17.21 1.10 3.55
C TYR A 121 -17.35 1.93 4.83
N ARG A 122 -16.64 1.57 5.90
CA ARG A 122 -16.58 2.38 7.13
C ARG A 122 -15.90 3.74 6.91
N PHE A 123 -15.12 3.89 5.84
CA PHE A 123 -14.56 5.17 5.39
C PHE A 123 -15.41 5.86 4.31
N GLY A 124 -16.61 5.36 4.03
CA GLY A 124 -17.52 5.95 3.04
C GLY A 124 -17.16 5.61 1.59
N SER A 125 -16.40 4.54 1.34
CA SER A 125 -16.13 4.09 -0.03
C SER A 125 -17.42 3.69 -0.75
N GLN A 126 -17.46 3.95 -2.04
CA GLN A 126 -18.55 3.54 -2.93
C GLN A 126 -17.97 2.64 -4.02
N ASP A 127 -18.72 1.59 -4.38
CA ASP A 127 -18.30 0.67 -5.42
C ASP A 127 -18.31 1.36 -6.78
N TYR A 128 -17.35 0.99 -7.63
CA TYR A 128 -17.36 1.35 -9.04
C TYR A 128 -16.83 0.19 -9.88
N ALA A 129 -17.29 0.10 -11.14
CA ALA A 129 -16.88 -0.98 -12.03
C ALA A 129 -15.44 -0.80 -12.52
N VAL A 130 -14.63 -1.85 -12.41
CA VAL A 130 -13.29 -1.92 -13.01
C VAL A 130 -13.32 -2.65 -14.34
N MET A 131 -12.47 -2.24 -15.27
CA MET A 131 -12.35 -2.87 -16.59
C MET A 131 -11.29 -3.98 -16.56
N ARG A 132 -11.57 -5.10 -17.25
CA ARG A 132 -10.58 -6.14 -17.53
C ARG A 132 -10.07 -6.00 -18.95
N VAL A 133 -8.77 -5.87 -19.12
CA VAL A 133 -8.11 -5.85 -20.44
C VAL A 133 -7.49 -7.22 -20.70
N ILE A 134 -7.83 -7.83 -21.84
CA ILE A 134 -7.24 -9.10 -22.30
C ILE A 134 -6.36 -8.78 -23.50
N VAL A 135 -5.05 -8.94 -23.36
CA VAL A 135 -4.09 -8.79 -24.44
C VAL A 135 -3.74 -10.18 -24.96
N THR A 136 -3.98 -10.43 -26.25
CA THR A 136 -3.58 -11.67 -26.92
C THR A 136 -2.57 -11.36 -28.00
N ARG A 137 -1.58 -12.25 -28.17
CA ARG A 137 -0.68 -12.18 -29.32
C ARG A 137 -1.30 -13.00 -30.44
N THR A 138 -1.62 -12.36 -31.55
CA THR A 138 -2.07 -13.08 -32.76
C THR A 138 -0.90 -13.94 -33.28
N ALA A 139 -1.22 -15.17 -33.68
CA ALA A 139 -0.27 -16.12 -34.24
C ALA A 139 0.32 -15.63 -35.57
#